data_AF-W5NQ21-F1
#
_entry.id   AF-W5NQ21-F1
#
_cell.length_a   1.000
_cell.length_b   1.000
_cell.length_c   1.000
_cell.angle_alpha   90.00
_cell.angle_beta   90.00
_cell.angle_gamma   90.00
#
_symmetry.space_group_name_H-M   'P 1'
#
loop_
_entity.id
_entity.type
_entity.pdbx_description
1 polymer ?
#
loop_
_entity_poly.entity_id
_entity_poly.type
_entity_poly.pdbx_seq_one_letter_code
_entity_poly.pdbx_strand_id
1 'polypeptide(L)'
;GLENWVWAEDMAFVPATVPWRPEHQTQRLQVTRKQLETEDQAAFPLGGASPRYLYLASKQNNKWGHPRGYRIQTVSFAGGPLPQNSSMERAVSWGRYQLAVTQRKETEPRSSSIFNQNDPWTPTVDFADFINNETI
;
A
#
# COMPACT_ATOMS: atom_id res chain seq x y z
N GLY A 1 -16.73 -5.87 -7.48
CA GLY A 1 -17.42 -6.79 -6.56
C GLY A 1 -16.82 -6.62 -5.19
N LEU A 2 -17.19 -7.46 -4.22
CA LEU A 2 -16.59 -7.44 -2.88
C LEU A 2 -15.17 -8.04 -2.88
N GLU A 3 -14.97 -9.12 -3.63
CA GLU A 3 -13.64 -9.73 -3.82
C GLU A 3 -12.75 -8.84 -4.69
N ASN A 4 -11.61 -8.45 -4.13
CA ASN A 4 -10.58 -7.66 -4.79
C ASN A 4 -9.20 -8.22 -4.42
N TRP A 5 -8.20 -7.84 -5.20
CA TRP A 5 -6.78 -8.13 -4.99
C TRP A 5 -5.99 -6.85 -5.10
N VAL A 6 -4.90 -6.74 -4.34
CA VAL A 6 -4.01 -5.59 -4.42
C VAL A 6 -2.85 -5.87 -5.37
N TRP A 7 -2.67 -4.99 -6.34
CA TRP A 7 -1.59 -5.06 -7.32
C TRP A 7 -0.65 -3.87 -7.20
N ALA A 8 0.64 -4.18 -7.18
CA ALA A 8 1.74 -3.24 -7.25
C ALA A 8 2.45 -3.39 -8.60
N GLU A 9 2.39 -2.36 -9.42
CA GLU A 9 3.17 -2.25 -10.66
C GLU A 9 4.17 -1.10 -10.59
N ASP A 10 5.36 -1.34 -11.11
CA ASP A 10 6.41 -0.31 -11.21
C ASP A 10 7.27 -0.55 -12.46
N MET A 11 8.35 0.23 -12.58
CA MET A 11 9.33 0.13 -13.65
C MET A 11 10.67 -0.40 -13.12
N ALA A 12 11.32 -1.21 -13.94
CA ALA A 12 12.71 -1.64 -13.73
C ALA A 12 13.50 -1.56 -15.04
N PHE A 13 14.81 -1.37 -14.92
CA PHE A 13 15.74 -1.47 -16.06
C PHE A 13 16.54 -2.76 -15.92
N VAL A 14 16.54 -3.57 -16.99
CA VAL A 14 17.29 -4.81 -17.05
C VAL A 14 18.31 -4.71 -18.19
N PRO A 15 19.62 -4.90 -17.92
CA PRO A 15 20.62 -4.96 -18.97
C PRO A 15 20.31 -6.08 -19.97
N ALA A 16 20.28 -5.77 -21.26
CA ALA A 16 20.05 -6.73 -22.32
C ALA A 16 20.94 -6.43 -23.53
N THR A 17 21.36 -7.47 -24.24
CA THR A 17 22.01 -7.31 -25.55
C THR A 17 21.02 -6.77 -26.58
N VAL A 18 21.50 -5.92 -27.48
CA VAL A 18 20.66 -5.34 -28.53
C VAL A 18 20.33 -6.43 -29.56
N PRO A 19 19.04 -6.76 -29.80
CA PRO A 19 18.67 -7.92 -30.61
C PRO A 19 19.21 -7.91 -32.05
N TRP A 20 19.37 -6.73 -32.64
CA TRP A 20 19.87 -6.56 -34.01
C TRP A 20 21.37 -6.19 -34.09
N ARG A 21 22.03 -5.99 -32.93
CA ARG A 21 23.49 -5.74 -32.82
C ARG A 21 24.04 -6.31 -31.50
N PRO A 22 24.32 -7.61 -31.45
CA PRO A 22 24.71 -8.30 -30.22
C PRO A 22 25.98 -7.74 -29.54
N GLU A 23 26.78 -6.93 -30.22
CA GLU A 23 27.98 -6.29 -29.67
C GLU A 23 27.66 -5.17 -28.68
N HIS A 24 26.42 -4.67 -28.67
CA HIS A 24 25.99 -3.57 -27.82
C HIS A 24 25.02 -4.04 -26.72
N GLN A 25 25.05 -3.32 -25.59
CA GLN A 25 24.09 -3.47 -24.50
C GLN A 25 23.14 -2.28 -24.44
N THR A 26 21.93 -2.52 -23.94
CA THR A 26 20.92 -1.51 -23.64
C THR A 26 20.28 -1.76 -22.29
N GLN A 27 19.83 -0.69 -21.63
CA GLN A 27 19.00 -0.76 -20.43
C GLN A 27 17.54 -0.91 -20.87
N ARG A 28 17.01 -2.14 -20.84
CA ARG A 28 15.65 -2.41 -21.27
C ARG A 28 14.68 -2.07 -20.15
N LEU A 29 13.82 -1.08 -20.38
CA LEU A 29 12.69 -0.78 -19.52
C LEU A 29 11.70 -1.96 -19.50
N GLN A 30 11.29 -2.38 -18.31
CA GLN A 30 10.28 -3.40 -18.07
C GLN A 30 9.30 -2.95 -17.01
N VAL A 31 8.05 -3.38 -17.13
CA VAL A 31 7.05 -3.24 -16.06
C VAL A 31 7.18 -4.43 -15.13
N THR A 32 7.34 -4.15 -13.83
CA THR A 32 7.24 -5.16 -12.78
C THR A 32 5.81 -5.24 -12.31
N ARG A 33 5.32 -6.45 -12.04
CA ARG A 33 3.97 -6.68 -11.49
C ARG A 33 4.08 -7.64 -10.33
N LYS A 34 3.55 -7.23 -9.18
CA LYS A 34 3.49 -8.05 -7.98
C LYS A 34 2.08 -7.95 -7.39
N GLN A 35 1.45 -9.09 -7.18
CA GLN A 35 0.26 -9.16 -6.34
C GLN A 35 0.71 -9.15 -4.88
N LEU A 36 0.11 -8.28 -4.07
CA LEU A 36 0.36 -8.23 -2.63
C LEU A 36 -0.64 -9.16 -1.95
N GLU A 37 -0.14 -10.06 -1.11
CA GLU A 37 -0.95 -11.15 -0.56
C GLU A 37 -1.41 -10.89 0.87
N THR A 38 -0.67 -10.07 1.63
CA THR A 38 -0.99 -9.78 3.03
C THR A 38 -1.03 -8.29 3.31
N GLU A 39 -1.76 -7.91 4.36
CA GLU A 39 -1.89 -6.52 4.81
C GLU A 39 -0.54 -5.85 5.05
N ASP A 40 0.40 -6.57 5.67
CA ASP A 40 1.77 -6.09 5.91
C ASP A 40 2.50 -5.69 4.62
N GLN A 41 2.26 -6.41 3.52
CA GLN A 41 2.85 -6.09 2.21
C GLN A 41 2.22 -4.84 1.57
N ALA A 42 0.97 -4.53 1.94
CA ALA A 42 0.22 -3.38 1.44
C ALA A 42 0.15 -2.21 2.44
N ALA A 43 0.92 -2.26 3.53
CA ALA A 43 1.10 -1.19 4.49
C ALA A 43 2.38 -0.40 4.19
N PHE A 44 2.26 0.73 3.50
CA PHE A 44 3.39 1.54 3.06
C PHE A 44 3.72 2.64 4.08
N PRO A 45 4.93 2.65 4.67
CA PRO A 45 5.32 3.68 5.63
C PRO A 45 5.31 5.09 5.03
N LEU A 46 4.97 6.09 5.85
CA LEU A 46 5.02 7.49 5.47
C LEU A 46 6.48 7.90 5.18
N GLY A 47 6.72 8.49 4.01
CA GLY A 47 8.07 8.82 3.53
C GLY A 47 8.89 7.62 3.03
N GLY A 48 8.34 6.40 3.10
CA GLY A 48 8.94 5.21 2.54
C GLY A 48 8.73 5.08 1.02
N ALA A 49 9.41 4.11 0.42
CA ALA A 49 9.15 3.74 -0.97
C ALA A 49 7.77 3.07 -1.08
N SER A 50 6.97 3.51 -2.04
CA SER A 50 5.71 2.88 -2.42
C SER A 50 5.66 2.66 -3.92
N PRO A 51 4.97 1.61 -4.41
CA PRO A 51 4.83 1.33 -5.82
C PRO A 51 4.22 2.52 -6.56
N ARG A 52 4.74 2.86 -7.73
CA ARG A 52 4.18 3.93 -8.56
C ARG A 52 2.73 3.67 -8.94
N TYR A 53 2.37 2.43 -9.26
CA TYR A 53 1.01 2.02 -9.58
C TYR A 53 0.52 1.01 -8.56
N LEU A 54 -0.30 1.48 -7.63
CA LEU A 54 -0.97 0.63 -6.68
C LEU A 54 -2.48 0.69 -6.91
N TYR A 55 -3.10 -0.46 -7.10
CA TYR A 55 -4.52 -0.53 -7.43
C TYR A 55 -5.19 -1.76 -6.83
N LEU A 56 -6.49 -1.64 -6.56
CA LEU A 56 -7.34 -2.77 -6.23
C LEU A 56 -8.01 -3.27 -7.50
N ALA A 57 -7.91 -4.57 -7.77
CA ALA A 57 -8.45 -5.20 -8.95
C ALA A 57 -9.48 -6.26 -8.60
N SER A 58 -10.53 -6.37 -9.40
CA SER A 58 -11.50 -7.46 -9.30
C SER A 58 -11.01 -8.72 -10.02
N LYS A 59 -11.62 -9.87 -9.72
CA LYS A 59 -11.39 -11.14 -10.43
C LYS A 59 -11.69 -11.07 -11.94
N GLN A 60 -12.53 -10.12 -12.35
CA GLN A 60 -12.97 -9.99 -13.73
C GLN A 60 -11.92 -9.23 -14.54
N ASN A 61 -11.63 -9.77 -15.72
CA ASN A 61 -10.77 -9.10 -16.70
C ASN A 61 -11.57 -8.19 -17.63
N ASN A 62 -10.92 -7.17 -18.16
CA ASN A 62 -11.44 -6.37 -19.26
C ASN A 62 -11.37 -7.16 -20.57
N LYS A 63 -11.88 -6.57 -21.66
CA LYS A 63 -11.87 -7.17 -23.02
C LYS A 63 -10.48 -7.61 -23.48
N TRP A 64 -9.42 -7.02 -22.93
CA TRP A 64 -8.03 -7.24 -23.32
C TRP A 64 -7.29 -8.21 -22.39
N GLY A 65 -8.00 -8.86 -21.45
CA GLY A 65 -7.41 -9.84 -20.54
C GLY A 65 -6.70 -9.26 -19.32
N HIS A 66 -6.80 -7.95 -19.05
CA HIS A 66 -6.22 -7.34 -17.85
C HIS A 66 -7.24 -7.25 -16.72
N PRO A 67 -6.83 -7.48 -15.45
CA PRO A 67 -7.71 -7.30 -14.30
C PRO A 67 -8.32 -5.90 -14.28
N ARG A 68 -9.64 -5.81 -14.07
CA ARG A 68 -10.32 -4.51 -13.92
C ARG A 68 -9.94 -3.94 -12.56
N GLY A 69 -9.19 -2.85 -12.53
CA GLY A 69 -8.74 -2.23 -11.30
C GLY A 69 -8.91 -0.72 -11.23
N TYR A 70 -8.94 -0.23 -10.00
CA TYR A 70 -8.97 1.20 -9.67
C TYR A 70 -7.70 1.56 -8.90
N ARG A 71 -6.92 2.50 -9.44
CA ARG A 71 -5.66 2.96 -8.86
C ARG A 71 -5.90 3.98 -7.76
N ILE A 72 -5.11 3.87 -6.70
CA ILE A 72 -4.98 4.88 -5.67
C ILE A 72 -3.69 5.66 -5.96
N GLN A 73 -3.82 6.98 -6.14
CA GLN A 73 -2.67 7.87 -6.29
C GLN A 73 -2.76 8.93 -5.19
N THR A 74 -1.87 8.83 -4.21
CA THR A 74 -1.79 9.78 -3.10
C THR A 74 -1.10 11.06 -3.56
N VAL A 75 -1.69 12.22 -3.27
CA VAL A 75 -1.06 13.53 -3.41
C VAL A 75 -0.88 14.08 -2.00
N SER A 76 0.35 14.04 -1.49
CA SER A 76 0.67 14.38 -0.11
C SER A 76 2.01 15.09 -0.05
N PHE A 77 2.10 16.08 0.84
CA PHE A 77 3.34 16.74 1.26
C PHE A 77 3.49 16.62 2.78
N ALA A 78 3.05 15.49 3.33
CA ALA A 78 3.05 15.25 4.77
C ALA A 78 4.46 15.41 5.38
N GLY A 79 4.51 15.96 6.59
CA GLY A 79 5.71 15.92 7.41
C GLY A 79 6.05 14.51 7.86
N GLY A 80 7.12 14.38 8.66
CA GLY A 80 7.44 13.11 9.32
C GLY A 80 6.33 12.69 10.29
N PRO A 81 6.09 11.38 10.46
CA PRO A 81 5.17 10.89 11.47
C PRO A 81 5.69 11.20 12.87
N LEU A 82 4.78 11.22 13.85
CA LEU A 82 5.19 11.28 15.25
C LEU A 82 6.09 10.06 15.58
N PRO A 83 7.20 10.22 16.31
CA PRO A 83 8.04 9.08 16.66
C PRO A 83 7.25 8.05 17.46
N GLN A 84 7.38 6.77 17.09
CA GLN A 84 6.68 5.67 17.78
C GLN A 84 7.07 5.51 19.25
N ASN A 85 8.22 6.05 19.66
CA ASN A 85 8.63 6.12 21.07
C ASN A 85 7.76 7.07 21.91
N SER A 86 6.96 7.92 21.28
CA SER A 86 6.04 8.81 21.98
C SER A 86 4.87 8.00 22.54
N SER A 87 4.57 8.21 23.83
CA SER A 87 3.54 7.46 24.54
C SER A 87 2.11 7.69 24.02
N MET A 88 1.89 8.74 23.22
CA MET A 88 0.60 9.10 22.61
C MET A 88 0.46 8.67 21.14
N GLU A 89 1.52 8.16 20.52
CA GLU A 89 1.55 7.96 19.06
C GLU A 89 0.55 6.90 18.59
N ARG A 90 0.27 5.89 19.44
CA ARG A 90 -0.73 4.85 19.17
C ARG A 90 -2.13 5.39 18.87
N ALA A 91 -2.52 6.53 19.46
CA ALA A 91 -3.81 7.16 19.17
C ALA A 91 -3.94 7.72 17.74
N VAL A 92 -2.81 7.91 17.05
CA VAL A 92 -2.71 8.43 15.69
C VAL A 92 -1.83 7.53 14.80
N SER A 93 -1.80 6.24 15.08
CA SER A 93 -0.93 5.27 14.41
C SER A 93 -1.19 5.13 12.89
N TRP A 94 -2.37 5.54 12.40
CA TRP A 94 -2.63 5.70 10.97
C TRP A 94 -1.67 6.67 10.29
N GLY A 95 -1.11 7.64 11.04
CA GLY A 95 -0.10 8.57 10.55
C GLY A 95 1.25 7.91 10.21
N ARG A 96 1.50 6.68 10.65
CA ARG A 96 2.70 5.90 10.27
C ARG A 96 2.72 5.54 8.78
N TYR A 97 1.56 5.52 8.14
CA TYR A 97 1.39 4.95 6.81
C TYR A 97 0.97 6.01 5.80
N GLN A 98 1.61 6.02 4.62
CA GLN A 98 1.15 6.81 3.48
C GLN A 98 -0.13 6.21 2.89
N LEU A 99 -0.21 4.88 2.91
CA LEU A 99 -1.36 4.10 2.52
C LEU A 99 -1.25 2.71 3.17
N ALA A 100 -2.36 2.18 3.66
CA ALA A 100 -2.48 0.78 4.08
C ALA A 100 -3.77 0.19 3.50
N VAL A 101 -3.75 -1.10 3.16
CA VAL A 101 -4.92 -1.85 2.72
C VAL A 101 -5.16 -3.00 3.68
N THR A 102 -6.38 -3.09 4.22
CA THR A 102 -6.79 -4.12 5.18
C THR A 102 -8.09 -4.79 4.74
N GLN A 103 -8.42 -5.93 5.35
CA GLN A 103 -9.74 -6.53 5.19
C GLN A 103 -10.83 -5.63 5.77
N ARG A 104 -11.98 -5.55 5.08
CA ARG A 104 -13.14 -4.84 5.61
C ARG A 104 -13.83 -5.69 6.68
N LYS A 105 -13.75 -5.24 7.94
CA LYS A 105 -14.44 -5.88 9.08
C LYS A 105 -15.42 -4.92 9.75
N GLU A 106 -16.59 -5.41 10.15
CA GLU A 106 -17.58 -4.59 10.89
C GLU A 106 -17.09 -4.16 12.28
N THR A 107 -16.15 -4.92 12.85
CA THR A 107 -15.46 -4.60 14.12
C THR A 107 -14.39 -3.52 13.97
N GLU A 108 -13.99 -3.19 12.73
CA GLU A 108 -12.98 -2.16 12.42
C GLU A 108 -13.61 -1.01 11.59
N PRO A 109 -14.68 -0.35 12.09
CA PRO A 109 -15.45 0.59 11.27
C PRO A 109 -14.75 1.95 11.07
N ARG A 110 -13.75 2.27 11.90
CA ARG A 110 -13.10 3.59 11.98
C ARG A 110 -11.64 3.44 12.38
N SER A 111 -10.76 4.28 11.83
CA SER A 111 -9.33 4.33 12.18
C SER A 111 -8.98 5.18 13.40
N SER A 112 -9.98 5.81 14.02
CA SER A 112 -9.83 6.63 15.24
C SER A 112 -11.16 6.71 15.99
N SER A 113 -11.14 7.31 17.17
CA SER A 113 -12.29 7.52 18.04
C SER A 113 -12.31 8.94 18.60
N ILE A 114 -13.51 9.46 18.89
CA ILE A 114 -13.68 10.74 19.58
C ILE A 114 -13.01 10.74 20.97
N PHE A 115 -12.84 9.55 21.56
CA PHE A 115 -12.26 9.38 22.90
C PHE A 115 -10.72 9.41 22.89
N ASN A 116 -10.07 9.12 21.74
CA ASN A 116 -8.61 9.15 21.62
C ASN A 116 -8.03 10.53 21.94
N GLN A 117 -8.78 11.61 21.72
CA GLN A 117 -8.32 12.97 21.97
C GLN A 117 -8.02 13.23 23.45
N ASN A 118 -8.85 12.68 24.36
CA ASN A 118 -8.76 12.96 25.79
C ASN A 118 -7.92 11.92 26.54
N ASP A 119 -7.74 10.73 25.98
CA ASP A 119 -6.81 9.71 26.48
C ASP A 119 -6.02 9.05 25.33
N PRO A 120 -5.01 9.73 24.77
CA PRO A 120 -4.23 9.18 23.67
C PRO A 120 -3.19 8.13 24.13
N TRP A 121 -2.92 8.02 25.43
CA TRP A 121 -1.97 7.05 25.98
C TRP A 121 -2.56 5.64 26.04
N THR A 122 -3.88 5.57 26.25
CA THR A 122 -4.70 4.35 26.20
C THR A 122 -5.79 4.52 25.13
N PRO A 123 -5.43 4.48 23.84
CA PRO A 123 -6.37 4.79 22.77
C PRO A 123 -7.55 3.80 22.76
N THR A 124 -8.75 4.33 22.49
CA THR A 124 -9.94 3.49 22.28
C THR A 124 -9.87 2.74 20.95
N VAL A 125 -9.22 3.34 19.96
CA VAL A 125 -8.94 2.73 18.66
C VAL A 125 -7.48 2.99 18.30
N ASP A 126 -6.72 1.93 18.06
CA ASP A 126 -5.38 1.99 17.46
C ASP A 126 -5.48 1.40 16.04
N PHE A 127 -5.22 2.22 15.02
CA PHE A 127 -5.33 1.77 13.62
C PHE A 127 -4.28 0.71 13.26
N ALA A 128 -3.13 0.69 13.92
CA ALA A 128 -2.09 -0.30 13.64
C ALA A 128 -2.54 -1.72 13.98
N ASP A 129 -3.52 -1.88 14.88
CA ASP A 129 -4.09 -3.19 15.22
C ASP A 129 -4.86 -3.83 14.05
N PHE A 130 -5.27 -3.03 13.06
CA PHE A 130 -5.99 -3.54 11.87
C PHE A 130 -5.06 -4.23 10.88
N ILE A 131 -3.76 -3.94 10.95
CA ILE A 131 -2.73 -4.56 10.10
C ILE A 131 -2.19 -5.74 10.90
N ASN A 132 -2.82 -6.90 10.71
CA ASN A 132 -2.54 -8.10 11.49
C ASN A 132 -2.14 -9.28 10.60
N ASN A 133 -1.48 -8.98 9.47
CA ASN A 133 -0.96 -9.92 8.49
C ASN A 133 -2.02 -10.89 7.91
N GLU A 134 -3.26 -10.44 7.83
CA GLU A 134 -4.33 -11.16 7.14
C GLU A 134 -4.15 -11.12 5.61
N THR A 135 -4.86 -12.00 4.89
CA THR A 135 -4.83 -12.07 3.42
C THR A 135 -5.68 -10.96 2.78
N ILE A 136 -5.24 -10.39 1.67
CA ILE A 136 -5.92 -9.29 0.93
C ILE A 136 -6.01 -9.52 -0.58
#